data_AF-A0A4T2GQ23-F1
#
_entry.id   AF-A0A4T2GQ23-F1
#
_cell.length_a   1.000
_cell.length_b   1.000
_cell.length_c   1.000
_cell.angle_alpha   90.00
_cell.angle_beta   90.00
_cell.angle_gamma   90.00
#
_symmetry.space_group_name_H-M   'P 1'
#
loop_
_entity.id
_entity.type
_entity.pdbx_description
1 polymer ?
#
loop_
_entity_poly.entity_id
_entity_poly.type
_entity_poly.pdbx_seq_one_letter_code
_entity_poly.pdbx_strand_id
1 'polypeptide(L)'
;MIKRLISHPRYEPMVTFFAICYILLLVGEFFSWFSATSFFYKGLDLIFWGIFVFDYLANLFYARDRKEYAKSHIFDLIAILPFDQLFGFLQLGRIARLFRLLRLTRVIALSNRFWDTIKKLLHTNGLYKVLILNISAVLISSLLLSILEKKSIFDSLWWSIVTMTTVGYGDIVPQDAISKAIAIILMLVGICTFGMVTSTITRFFTENEKDTKIDLLLEKLENQEQVLKELSDKLDKMTEIDGN
;
A
#
# COMPACT_ATOMS: atom_id res chain seq x y z
N MET A 1 12.33 -20.64 -11.94
CA MET A 1 11.34 -20.90 -10.88
C MET A 1 11.10 -19.66 -10.01
N ILE A 2 12.15 -19.04 -9.44
CA ILE A 2 12.04 -17.84 -8.57
C ILE A 2 11.50 -16.60 -9.30
N LYS A 3 11.95 -16.32 -10.53
CA LYS A 3 11.40 -15.24 -11.38
C LYS A 3 9.88 -15.31 -11.58
N ARG A 4 9.33 -16.54 -11.65
CA ARG A 4 7.90 -16.82 -11.83
C ARG A 4 7.10 -16.65 -10.53
N LEU A 5 7.78 -16.74 -9.39
CA LEU A 5 7.21 -16.55 -8.05
C LEU A 5 7.09 -15.05 -7.73
N ILE A 6 8.09 -14.25 -8.09
CA ILE A 6 8.13 -12.79 -7.89
C ILE A 6 7.21 -12.07 -8.89
N SER A 7 7.14 -12.55 -10.12
CA SER A 7 6.20 -12.02 -11.12
C SER A 7 4.75 -12.46 -10.90
N HIS A 8 4.49 -13.24 -9.85
CA HIS A 8 3.15 -13.74 -9.59
C HIS A 8 2.33 -12.63 -8.91
N PRO A 9 1.10 -12.31 -9.37
CA PRO A 9 0.28 -11.24 -8.80
C PRO A 9 -0.10 -11.41 -7.32
N ARG A 10 0.23 -12.56 -6.72
CA ARG A 10 0.02 -12.86 -5.28
C ARG A 10 1.25 -12.58 -4.40
N TYR A 11 2.38 -12.26 -5.00
CA TYR A 11 3.64 -12.02 -4.28
C TYR A 11 3.59 -10.73 -3.45
N GLU A 12 3.21 -9.61 -4.07
CA GLU A 12 3.12 -8.31 -3.38
C GLU A 12 2.13 -8.32 -2.19
N PRO A 13 0.90 -8.86 -2.31
CA PRO A 13 -0.03 -8.98 -1.18
C PRO A 13 0.52 -9.83 -0.03
N MET A 14 1.22 -10.92 -0.35
CA MET A 14 1.78 -11.84 0.64
C MET A 14 2.91 -11.17 1.44
N VAL A 15 3.85 -10.50 0.77
CA VAL A 15 4.95 -9.77 1.43
C VAL A 15 4.40 -8.61 2.27
N THR A 16 3.38 -7.91 1.77
CA THR A 16 2.69 -6.85 2.52
C THR A 16 2.01 -7.37 3.78
N PHE A 17 1.34 -8.53 3.71
CA PHE A 17 0.73 -9.18 4.87
C PHE A 17 1.76 -9.54 5.94
N PHE A 18 2.87 -10.19 5.57
CA PHE A 18 3.94 -10.50 6.53
C PHE A 18 4.55 -9.25 7.15
N ALA A 19 4.61 -8.14 6.42
CA ALA A 19 5.07 -6.88 6.97
C ALA A 19 4.11 -6.23 7.96
N ILE A 20 2.80 -6.31 7.73
CA ILE A 20 1.81 -5.88 8.72
C ILE A 20 1.91 -6.72 9.99
N CYS A 21 2.04 -8.05 9.86
CA CYS A 21 2.26 -8.94 11.00
C CYS A 21 3.55 -8.59 11.77
N TYR A 22 4.62 -8.25 11.05
CA TYR A 22 5.87 -7.82 11.66
C TYR A 22 5.73 -6.48 12.42
N ILE A 23 4.97 -5.52 11.88
CA ILE A 23 4.68 -4.26 12.58
C ILE A 23 3.88 -4.51 13.85
N LEU A 24 2.83 -5.34 13.79
CA LEU A 24 2.04 -5.69 14.97
C LEU A 24 2.92 -6.32 16.07
N LEU A 25 3.88 -7.16 15.67
CA LEU A 25 4.85 -7.76 16.57
C LEU A 25 5.79 -6.71 17.20
N LEU A 26 6.27 -5.73 16.42
CA LEU A 26 7.06 -4.60 16.95
C LEU A 26 6.25 -3.70 17.89
N VAL A 27 4.99 -3.41 17.57
CA VAL A 27 4.08 -2.64 18.44
C VAL A 27 3.84 -3.39 19.73
N GLY A 28 3.66 -4.72 19.68
CA GLY A 28 3.54 -5.57 20.86
C GLY A 28 4.80 -5.56 21.75
N GLU A 29 6.00 -5.48 21.17
CA GLU A 29 7.24 -5.26 21.94
C GLU A 29 7.23 -3.88 22.61
N PHE A 30 6.84 -2.83 21.88
CA PHE A 30 6.82 -1.45 22.39
C PHE A 30 5.89 -1.29 23.59
N PHE A 31 4.70 -1.92 23.57
CA PHE A 31 3.76 -1.92 24.68
C PHE A 31 4.12 -2.92 25.79
N SER A 32 5.27 -3.59 25.71
CA SER A 32 5.72 -4.63 26.65
C SER A 32 4.75 -5.81 26.83
N TRP A 33 3.81 -5.99 25.90
CA TRP A 33 2.90 -7.15 25.87
C TRP A 33 3.67 -8.45 25.70
N PHE A 34 4.79 -8.40 24.99
CA PHE A 34 5.72 -9.51 24.85
C PHE A 34 7.09 -9.09 25.39
N SER A 35 7.65 -9.94 26.26
CA SER A 35 9.04 -9.74 26.69
C SER A 35 9.98 -10.02 25.51
N ALA A 36 10.76 -9.01 25.11
CA ALA A 36 11.81 -9.11 24.09
C ALA A 36 12.90 -10.16 24.43
N THR A 37 12.89 -10.68 25.67
CA THR A 37 13.78 -11.74 26.14
C THR A 37 13.25 -13.15 25.84
N SER A 38 11.97 -13.29 25.48
CA SER A 38 11.34 -14.58 25.16
C SER A 38 11.96 -15.22 23.93
N PHE A 39 12.26 -16.52 24.04
CA PHE A 39 12.76 -17.34 22.93
C PHE A 39 11.83 -17.28 21.71
N PHE A 40 10.52 -17.25 21.95
CA PHE A 40 9.50 -17.22 20.89
C PHE A 40 9.57 -15.94 20.05
N TYR A 41 9.75 -14.79 20.70
CA TYR A 41 9.87 -13.48 20.01
C TYR A 41 11.11 -13.43 19.11
N LYS A 42 12.25 -13.90 19.63
CA LYS A 42 13.51 -13.96 18.86
C LYS A 42 13.40 -14.90 17.66
N GLY A 43 12.71 -16.03 17.81
CA GLY A 43 12.45 -16.96 16.71
C GLY A 43 11.58 -16.34 15.61
N LEU A 44 10.50 -15.66 15.99
CA LEU A 44 9.64 -14.95 15.03
C LEU A 44 10.37 -13.79 14.34
N ASP A 45 11.10 -12.95 15.08
CA ASP A 45 11.89 -11.83 14.51
C ASP A 45 12.91 -12.36 13.48
N LEU A 46 13.54 -13.52 13.74
CA LEU A 46 14.46 -14.17 12.81
C LEU A 46 13.76 -14.67 11.54
N ILE A 47 12.59 -15.29 11.67
CA ILE A 47 11.81 -15.79 10.53
C ILE A 47 11.37 -14.62 9.64
N PHE A 48 10.79 -13.57 10.23
CA PHE A 48 10.40 -12.38 9.48
C PHE A 48 11.59 -11.70 8.81
N TRP A 49 12.71 -11.57 9.52
CA TRP A 49 13.95 -11.04 8.95
C TRP A 49 14.42 -11.85 7.75
N GLY A 50 14.44 -13.18 7.85
CA GLY A 50 14.85 -14.07 6.76
C GLY A 50 13.97 -13.92 5.52
N ILE A 51 12.66 -13.77 5.71
CA ILE A 51 11.70 -13.52 4.63
C ILE A 51 12.02 -12.20 3.91
N PHE A 52 12.29 -11.12 4.65
CA PHE A 52 12.62 -9.81 4.07
C PHE A 52 13.98 -9.79 3.36
N VAL A 53 14.99 -10.45 3.93
CA VAL A 53 16.30 -10.60 3.29
C VAL A 53 16.16 -11.31 1.96
N PHE A 54 15.42 -12.42 1.95
CA PHE A 54 15.20 -13.20 0.75
C PHE A 54 14.43 -12.39 -0.31
N ASP A 55 13.35 -11.72 0.08
CA ASP A 55 12.56 -10.84 -0.80
C ASP A 55 13.42 -9.77 -1.48
N TYR A 56 14.20 -9.03 -0.69
CA TYR A 56 15.06 -7.96 -1.23
C TYR A 56 16.19 -8.49 -2.11
N LEU A 57 16.86 -9.58 -1.70
CA LEU A 57 17.89 -10.18 -2.53
C LEU A 57 17.31 -10.65 -3.86
N ALA A 58 16.15 -11.30 -3.83
CA ALA A 58 15.49 -11.77 -5.04
C ALA A 58 15.16 -10.59 -5.97
N ASN A 59 14.60 -9.50 -5.44
CA ASN A 59 14.32 -8.28 -6.22
C ASN A 59 15.60 -7.61 -6.76
N LEU A 60 16.66 -7.53 -5.95
CA LEU A 60 17.96 -6.98 -6.36
C LEU A 60 18.62 -7.78 -7.49
N PHE A 61 18.50 -9.12 -7.47
CA PHE A 61 19.06 -9.98 -8.52
C PHE A 61 18.29 -9.88 -9.84
N TYR A 62 16.98 -9.64 -9.79
CA TYR A 62 16.11 -9.56 -10.99
C TYR A 62 15.92 -8.14 -11.53
N ALA A 63 16.29 -7.10 -10.77
CA ALA A 63 16.27 -5.73 -11.24
C ALA A 63 17.20 -5.53 -12.46
N ARG A 64 16.69 -4.83 -13.47
CA ARG A 64 17.38 -4.57 -14.75
C ARG A 64 18.68 -3.78 -14.55
N ASP A 65 18.69 -2.87 -13.56
CA ASP A 65 19.88 -2.20 -13.05
C ASP A 65 19.97 -2.36 -11.52
N ARG A 66 20.95 -3.14 -11.07
CA ARG A 66 21.16 -3.46 -9.65
C ARG A 66 21.59 -2.25 -8.82
N LYS A 67 22.32 -1.30 -9.42
CA LYS A 67 22.83 -0.11 -8.72
C LYS A 67 21.73 0.94 -8.56
N GLU A 68 20.88 1.09 -9.58
CA GLU A 68 19.71 1.96 -9.51
C GLU A 68 18.66 1.44 -8.52
N TYR A 69 18.45 0.11 -8.50
CA TYR A 69 17.55 -0.52 -7.53
C TYR A 69 18.04 -0.33 -6.08
N ALA A 70 19.34 -0.56 -5.82
CA ALA A 70 19.91 -0.34 -4.49
C ALA A 70 19.83 1.13 -4.03
N LYS A 71 19.99 2.09 -4.95
CA LYS A 71 19.88 3.54 -4.64
C LYS A 71 18.44 3.99 -4.38
N SER A 72 17.47 3.46 -5.11
CA SER A 72 16.05 3.76 -4.90
C SER A 72 15.49 3.10 -3.63
N HIS A 73 16.05 1.94 -3.24
CA HIS A 73 15.60 1.14 -2.09
C HIS A 73 16.64 1.12 -0.95
N ILE A 74 17.25 2.27 -0.64
CA ILE A 74 18.23 2.40 0.46
C ILE A 74 17.62 2.02 1.82
N PHE A 75 16.34 2.35 2.05
CA PHE A 75 15.67 2.02 3.31
C PHE A 75 15.48 0.51 3.50
N ASP A 76 15.17 -0.24 2.43
CA ASP A 76 15.06 -1.71 2.48
C ASP A 76 16.42 -2.34 2.79
N LEU A 77 17.52 -1.79 2.25
CA LEU A 77 18.88 -2.24 2.55
C LEU A 77 19.24 -2.05 4.04
N ILE A 78 18.89 -0.90 4.60
CA ILE A 78 19.10 -0.59 6.03
C ILE A 78 18.21 -1.48 6.90
N ALA A 79 16.98 -1.74 6.49
CA ALA A 79 16.03 -2.60 7.20
C ALA A 79 16.54 -4.05 7.36
N ILE A 80 17.27 -4.54 6.37
CA ILE A 80 17.83 -5.90 6.35
C ILE A 80 19.08 -6.04 7.21
N LEU A 81 19.80 -4.96 7.52
CA LEU A 81 21.02 -5.09 8.32
C LEU A 81 20.67 -5.54 9.76
N PRO A 82 21.18 -6.68 10.24
CA PRO A 82 20.91 -7.16 11.59
C PRO A 82 21.83 -6.43 12.59
N PHE A 83 21.59 -5.13 12.79
CA PHE A 83 22.44 -4.25 13.60
C PHE A 83 22.66 -4.77 15.03
N ASP A 84 21.65 -5.38 15.65
CA ASP A 84 21.79 -5.93 17.01
C ASP A 84 22.74 -7.13 17.08
N GLN A 85 22.80 -7.93 16.01
CA GLN A 85 23.69 -9.09 15.92
C GLN A 85 25.12 -8.63 15.54
N LEU A 86 25.24 -7.67 14.62
CA LEU A 86 26.51 -7.08 14.20
C LEU A 86 27.23 -6.34 15.34
N PHE A 87 26.50 -5.50 16.10
CA PHE A 87 27.09 -4.72 17.20
C PHE A 87 27.13 -5.47 18.54
N GLY A 88 26.41 -6.60 18.67
CA GLY A 88 26.51 -7.49 19.83
C GLY A 88 27.88 -8.17 19.95
N PHE A 89 28.51 -8.50 18.83
CA PHE A 89 29.86 -9.08 18.78
C PHE A 89 30.96 -8.09 19.24
N LEU A 90 30.76 -6.79 18.99
CA LEU A 90 31.76 -5.74 19.24
C LEU A 90 31.82 -5.25 20.72
N GLN A 91 31.08 -5.87 21.65
CA GLN A 91 31.00 -5.46 23.08
C GLN A 91 30.60 -3.98 23.33
N LEU A 92 30.16 -3.24 22.31
CA LEU A 92 29.62 -1.87 22.39
C LEU A 92 28.20 -1.83 22.99
N GLY A 93 27.95 -2.62 24.05
CA GLY A 93 26.62 -3.01 24.54
C GLY A 93 25.74 -1.88 25.11
N ARG A 94 26.26 -0.67 25.29
CA ARG A 94 25.44 0.53 25.59
C ARG A 94 24.93 1.21 24.33
N ILE A 95 25.77 1.33 23.30
CA ILE A 95 25.40 1.96 22.03
C ILE A 95 24.49 1.01 21.23
N ALA A 96 24.75 -0.30 21.25
CA ALA A 96 23.88 -1.30 20.62
C ALA A 96 22.41 -1.22 21.08
N ARG A 97 22.15 -0.80 22.33
CA ARG A 97 20.78 -0.56 22.83
C ARG A 97 20.07 0.60 22.15
N LEU A 98 20.80 1.64 21.75
CA LEU A 98 20.24 2.78 21.00
C LEU A 98 20.01 2.40 19.52
N PHE A 99 20.86 1.54 18.96
CA PHE A 99 20.68 0.98 17.61
C PHE A 99 19.44 0.06 17.52
N ARG A 100 18.90 -0.45 18.63
CA ARG A 100 17.59 -1.12 18.66
C ARG A 100 16.48 -0.23 18.10
N LEU A 101 16.56 1.09 18.30
CA LEU A 101 15.58 2.04 17.74
C LEU A 101 15.65 2.14 16.22
N LEU A 102 16.77 1.77 15.60
CA LEU A 102 16.87 1.71 14.14
C LEU A 102 16.02 0.58 13.55
N ARG A 103 15.54 -0.38 14.35
CA ARG A 103 14.50 -1.33 13.92
C ARG A 103 13.23 -0.59 13.46
N LEU A 104 12.94 0.60 13.98
CA LEU A 104 11.81 1.43 13.54
C LEU A 104 11.97 1.93 12.10
N THR A 105 13.21 2.00 11.58
CA THR A 105 13.42 2.32 10.16
C THR A 105 12.86 1.24 9.23
N ARG A 106 12.64 0.01 9.72
CA ARG A 106 11.91 -1.04 8.99
C ARG A 106 10.46 -0.63 8.66
N VAL A 107 9.82 0.11 9.57
CA VAL A 107 8.47 0.67 9.34
C VAL A 107 8.49 1.70 8.21
N ILE A 108 9.58 2.48 8.11
CA ILE A 108 9.79 3.47 7.05
C ILE A 108 10.11 2.79 5.71
N ALA A 109 10.88 1.69 5.70
CA ALA A 109 11.15 0.89 4.51
C ALA A 109 9.85 0.32 3.92
N LEU A 110 8.96 -0.21 4.78
CA LEU A 110 7.63 -0.65 4.36
C LEU A 110 6.79 0.51 3.82
N SER A 111 6.93 1.69 4.43
CA SER A 111 6.24 2.91 4.01
C SER A 111 6.50 3.22 2.54
N ASN A 112 7.71 3.05 2.01
CA ASN A 112 7.99 3.33 0.59
C ASN A 112 7.18 2.47 -0.38
N ARG A 113 7.00 1.18 -0.10
CA ARG A 113 6.17 0.29 -0.92
C ARG A 113 4.69 0.67 -0.83
N PHE A 114 4.22 1.00 0.38
CA PHE A 114 2.89 1.55 0.58
C PHE A 114 2.70 2.89 -0.14
N TRP A 115 3.71 3.76 -0.17
CA TRP A 115 3.65 5.06 -0.83
C TRP A 115 3.45 4.91 -2.33
N ASP A 116 4.06 3.93 -2.99
CA ASP A 116 3.86 3.72 -4.42
C ASP A 116 2.45 3.19 -4.74
N THR A 117 1.92 2.28 -3.91
CA THR A 117 0.52 1.83 -4.01
C THR A 117 -0.46 2.96 -3.71
N ILE A 118 -0.23 3.75 -2.66
CA ILE A 118 -1.05 4.90 -2.26
C ILE A 118 -1.01 5.97 -3.35
N LYS A 119 0.17 6.28 -3.93
CA LYS A 119 0.29 7.24 -5.04
C LYS A 119 -0.49 6.76 -6.26
N LYS A 120 -0.36 5.48 -6.64
CA LYS A 120 -1.16 4.90 -7.72
C LYS A 120 -2.65 5.04 -7.43
N LEU A 121 -3.11 4.66 -6.23
CA LEU A 121 -4.50 4.74 -5.80
C LEU A 121 -5.04 6.19 -5.75
N LEU A 122 -4.24 7.15 -5.27
CA LEU A 122 -4.59 8.57 -5.18
C LEU A 122 -4.72 9.22 -6.56
N HIS A 123 -3.91 8.79 -7.52
CA HIS A 123 -3.96 9.26 -8.90
C HIS A 123 -5.02 8.55 -9.74
N THR A 124 -5.54 7.39 -9.31
CA THR A 124 -6.69 6.73 -9.94
C THR A 124 -7.95 7.61 -9.79
N ASN A 125 -8.51 8.03 -10.94
CA ASN A 125 -9.87 8.57 -11.06
C ASN A 125 -10.23 9.81 -10.21
N GLY A 126 -9.25 10.66 -9.88
CA GLY A 126 -9.53 11.94 -9.21
C GLY A 126 -9.86 11.81 -7.71
N LEU A 127 -9.49 10.69 -7.08
CA LEU A 127 -9.57 10.52 -5.62
C LEU A 127 -8.92 11.68 -4.88
N TYR A 128 -7.75 12.13 -5.36
CA TYR A 128 -7.07 13.31 -4.81
C TYR A 128 -7.94 14.58 -4.81
N LYS A 129 -8.79 14.79 -5.82
CA LYS A 129 -9.70 15.94 -5.90
C LYS A 129 -10.78 15.87 -4.82
N VAL A 130 -11.33 14.67 -4.59
CA VAL A 130 -12.33 14.43 -3.54
C VAL A 130 -11.70 14.62 -2.16
N LEU A 131 -10.48 14.13 -1.93
CA LEU A 131 -9.78 14.35 -0.68
C LEU A 131 -9.48 15.84 -0.41
N ILE A 132 -9.08 16.60 -1.43
CA ILE A 132 -8.89 18.05 -1.31
C ILE A 132 -10.22 18.75 -0.97
N LEU A 133 -11.33 18.35 -1.62
CA LEU A 133 -12.67 18.85 -1.32
C LEU A 133 -13.09 18.53 0.13
N ASN A 134 -12.72 17.37 0.65
CA ASN A 134 -13.02 16.98 2.03
C ASN A 134 -12.23 17.79 3.04
N ILE A 135 -10.94 17.99 2.78
CA ILE A 135 -10.09 18.83 3.63
C ILE A 135 -10.63 20.25 3.67
N SER A 136 -11.01 20.82 2.51
CA SER A 136 -11.59 22.15 2.47
C SER A 136 -12.94 22.22 3.19
N ALA A 137 -13.81 21.22 3.02
CA ALA A 137 -15.10 21.13 3.73
C ALA A 137 -14.92 21.04 5.25
N VAL A 138 -13.94 20.27 5.73
CA VAL A 138 -13.59 20.16 7.16
C VAL A 138 -13.08 21.51 7.70
N LEU A 139 -12.19 22.18 6.97
CA LEU A 139 -11.65 23.49 7.39
C LEU A 139 -12.74 24.57 7.42
N ILE A 140 -13.60 24.61 6.40
CA ILE A 140 -14.70 25.58 6.31
C ILE A 140 -15.71 25.33 7.43
N SER A 141 -16.16 24.08 7.62
CA SER A 141 -17.11 23.74 8.68
C SER A 141 -16.54 24.01 10.08
N SER A 142 -15.26 23.72 10.30
CA SER A 142 -14.56 24.02 11.55
C SER A 142 -14.53 25.52 11.83
N LEU A 143 -14.23 26.35 10.82
CA LEU A 143 -14.19 27.80 10.98
C LEU A 143 -15.60 28.35 11.28
N LEU A 144 -16.61 27.90 10.53
CA LEU A 144 -17.98 28.34 10.73
C LEU A 144 -18.51 27.94 12.11
N LEU A 145 -18.26 26.71 12.56
CA LEU A 145 -18.67 26.26 13.89
C LEU A 145 -17.97 27.06 14.99
N SER A 146 -16.67 27.33 14.85
CA SER A 146 -15.91 28.13 15.82
C SER A 146 -16.49 29.55 15.97
N ILE A 147 -16.93 30.16 14.87
CA ILE A 147 -17.52 31.50 14.86
C ILE A 147 -18.94 31.49 15.43
N LEU A 148 -19.79 30.57 14.98
CA LEU A 148 -21.22 30.52 15.35
C LEU A 148 -21.41 30.09 16.81
N GLU A 149 -20.74 29.03 17.22
CA GLU A 149 -20.90 28.41 18.54
C GLU A 149 -19.84 28.90 19.55
N LYS A 150 -18.95 29.82 19.15
CA LYS A 150 -17.85 30.38 19.95
C LYS A 150 -16.94 29.32 20.60
N LYS A 151 -16.76 28.20 19.90
CA LYS A 151 -15.86 27.10 20.31
C LYS A 151 -14.43 27.38 19.86
N SER A 152 -13.46 26.76 20.54
CA SER A 152 -12.06 26.76 20.10
C SER A 152 -11.95 26.23 18.68
N ILE A 153 -11.01 26.75 17.90
CA ILE A 153 -10.72 26.27 16.54
C ILE A 153 -10.37 24.78 16.57
N PHE A 154 -9.63 24.34 17.59
CA PHE A 154 -9.25 22.93 17.73
C PHE A 154 -10.45 22.02 18.02
N ASP A 155 -11.36 22.46 18.89
CA ASP A 155 -12.59 21.72 19.22
C ASP A 155 -13.51 21.62 17.99
N SER A 156 -13.58 22.71 17.21
CA SER A 156 -14.38 22.75 15.99
C SER A 156 -13.78 21.89 14.89
N LEU A 157 -12.45 21.84 14.79
CA LEU A 157 -11.74 20.99 13.84
C LEU A 157 -11.92 19.51 14.21
N TRP A 158 -11.77 19.18 15.49
CA TRP A 158 -12.06 17.86 16.03
C TRP A 158 -13.48 17.42 15.67
N TRP A 159 -14.48 18.26 15.96
CA TRP A 159 -15.86 17.98 15.62
C TRP A 159 -16.07 17.76 14.11
N SER A 160 -15.50 18.62 13.27
CA SER A 160 -15.63 18.49 11.82
C SER A 160 -15.02 17.20 11.30
N ILE A 161 -13.86 16.79 11.83
CA ILE A 161 -13.22 15.51 11.47
C ILE A 161 -14.09 14.34 11.93
N VAL A 162 -14.55 14.32 13.18
CA VAL A 162 -15.37 13.27 13.77
C VAL A 162 -16.70 13.10 13.02
N THR A 163 -17.31 14.21 12.60
CA THR A 163 -18.56 14.22 11.84
C THR A 163 -18.34 13.76 10.40
N MET A 164 -17.33 14.30 9.73
CA MET A 164 -16.98 13.97 8.35
C MET A 164 -16.60 12.50 8.17
N THR A 165 -15.90 11.94 9.15
CA THR A 165 -15.51 10.52 9.19
C THR A 165 -16.60 9.60 9.73
N THR A 166 -17.80 10.15 9.98
CA THR A 166 -18.99 9.45 10.49
C THR A 166 -18.76 8.71 11.80
N VAL A 167 -17.81 9.17 12.64
CA VAL A 167 -17.54 8.57 13.96
C VAL A 167 -18.59 9.04 14.96
N GLY A 168 -18.83 10.35 15.03
CA GLY A 168 -19.92 10.93 15.82
C GLY A 168 -19.87 10.64 17.33
N TYR A 169 -18.78 10.98 18.03
CA TYR A 169 -18.66 10.77 19.48
C TYR A 169 -19.75 11.44 20.32
N GLY A 170 -20.34 12.53 19.83
CA GLY A 170 -21.42 13.25 20.52
C GLY A 170 -20.97 14.14 21.68
N ASP A 171 -19.66 14.32 21.83
CA ASP A 171 -19.01 15.22 22.80
C ASP A 171 -19.21 16.71 22.45
N ILE A 172 -19.17 17.03 21.15
CA ILE A 172 -19.48 18.35 20.61
C ILE A 172 -20.62 18.19 19.61
N VAL A 173 -21.67 18.99 19.78
CA VAL A 173 -22.85 18.96 18.90
C VAL A 173 -23.28 20.40 18.60
N PRO A 174 -23.48 20.76 17.32
CA PRO A 174 -24.02 22.05 16.92
C PRO A 174 -25.39 22.29 17.55
N GLN A 175 -25.61 23.46 18.15
CA GLN A 175 -26.86 23.82 18.81
C GLN A 175 -27.71 24.72 17.92
N ASP A 176 -27.08 25.66 17.24
CA ASP A 176 -27.73 26.63 16.37
C ASP A 176 -28.26 26.00 15.09
N ALA A 177 -29.37 26.56 14.59
CA ALA A 177 -30.00 26.10 13.35
C ALA A 177 -29.05 26.15 12.14
N ILE A 178 -28.25 27.23 12.05
CA ILE A 178 -27.27 27.41 10.97
C ILE A 178 -26.14 26.38 11.09
N SER A 179 -25.60 26.19 12.29
CA SER A 179 -24.56 25.20 12.57
C SER A 179 -25.03 23.77 12.28
N LYS A 180 -26.31 23.45 12.57
CA LYS A 180 -26.94 22.18 12.19
C LYS A 180 -27.08 22.00 10.67
N ALA A 181 -27.44 23.05 9.94
CA ALA A 181 -27.49 22.99 8.48
C ALA A 181 -26.10 22.70 7.87
N ILE A 182 -25.06 23.34 8.41
CA ILE A 182 -23.66 23.08 8.01
C ILE A 182 -23.28 21.63 8.32
N ALA A 183 -23.66 21.11 9.49
CA ALA A 183 -23.42 19.72 9.87
C ALA A 183 -24.08 18.73 8.90
N ILE A 184 -25.31 18.99 8.46
CA ILE A 184 -26.02 18.15 7.48
C ILE A 184 -25.24 18.09 6.17
N ILE A 185 -24.77 19.23 5.67
CA ILE A 185 -23.96 19.28 4.45
C ILE A 185 -22.66 18.49 4.65
N LEU A 186 -21.97 18.69 5.78
CA LEU A 186 -20.72 17.99 6.08
C LEU A 186 -20.93 16.46 6.14
N MET A 187 -22.02 16.00 6.76
CA MET A 187 -22.38 14.57 6.81
C MET A 187 -22.61 13.98 5.41
N LEU A 188 -23.30 14.70 4.52
CA LEU A 188 -23.50 14.26 3.14
C LEU A 188 -22.18 14.15 2.37
N VAL A 189 -21.28 15.12 2.53
CA VAL A 189 -19.94 15.07 1.91
C VAL A 189 -19.12 13.88 2.44
N GLY A 190 -19.23 13.58 3.74
CA GLY A 190 -18.63 12.40 4.35
C GLY A 190 -19.10 11.09 3.71
N ILE A 191 -20.40 10.89 3.58
CA ILE A 191 -20.99 9.69 2.95
C ILE A 191 -20.56 9.56 1.48
N CYS A 192 -20.59 10.65 0.71
CA CYS A 192 -20.12 10.66 -0.68
C CYS A 192 -18.65 10.25 -0.80
N THR A 193 -17.82 10.65 0.16
CA THR A 193 -16.40 10.28 0.21
C THR A 193 -16.21 8.78 0.37
N PHE A 194 -16.93 8.15 1.29
CA PHE A 194 -16.86 6.70 1.48
C PHE A 194 -17.29 5.94 0.22
N GLY A 195 -18.34 6.42 -0.46
CA GLY A 195 -18.76 5.87 -1.76
C GLY A 195 -17.65 5.97 -2.82
N MET A 196 -16.98 7.12 -2.92
CA MET A 196 -15.90 7.32 -3.87
C MET A 196 -14.68 6.44 -3.56
N VAL A 197 -14.26 6.35 -2.30
CA VAL A 197 -13.16 5.48 -1.88
C VAL A 197 -13.45 4.02 -2.27
N THR A 198 -14.66 3.54 -1.97
CA THR A 198 -15.10 2.19 -2.33
C THR A 198 -15.08 1.96 -3.84
N SER A 199 -15.57 2.93 -4.62
CA SER A 199 -15.55 2.89 -6.09
C SER A 199 -14.12 2.87 -6.65
N THR A 200 -13.22 3.71 -6.13
CA THR A 200 -11.82 3.74 -6.55
C THR A 200 -11.11 2.42 -6.27
N ILE A 201 -11.32 1.83 -5.08
CA ILE A 201 -10.78 0.52 -4.74
C ILE A 201 -11.31 -0.53 -5.71
N THR A 202 -12.62 -0.56 -5.96
CA THR A 202 -13.25 -1.52 -6.87
C THR A 202 -12.66 -1.42 -8.27
N ARG A 203 -12.54 -0.20 -8.81
CA ARG A 203 -11.94 0.04 -10.13
C ARG A 203 -10.48 -0.37 -10.20
N PHE A 204 -9.69 -0.06 -9.16
CA PHE A 204 -8.29 -0.47 -9.10
C PHE A 204 -8.13 -1.99 -9.24
N PHE A 205 -9.02 -2.78 -8.64
CA PHE A 205 -9.00 -4.23 -8.80
C PHE A 205 -9.55 -4.68 -10.16
N THR A 206 -10.62 -4.07 -10.66
CA THR A 206 -11.22 -4.46 -11.96
C THR A 206 -10.39 -4.07 -13.18
N GLU A 207 -9.70 -2.92 -13.18
CA GLU A 207 -8.85 -2.48 -14.29
C GLU A 207 -7.67 -3.46 -14.50
N ASN A 208 -7.02 -3.88 -13.40
CA ASN A 208 -5.93 -4.87 -13.46
C ASN A 208 -6.37 -6.23 -14.05
N GLU A 209 -7.60 -6.67 -13.76
CA GLU A 209 -8.15 -7.91 -14.34
C GLU A 209 -8.48 -7.76 -15.83
N LYS A 210 -8.97 -6.57 -16.25
CA LYS A 210 -9.31 -6.30 -17.65
C LYS A 210 -8.07 -6.26 -18.54
N ASP A 211 -7.02 -5.56 -18.12
CA ASP A 211 -5.77 -5.46 -18.88
C ASP A 211 -5.17 -6.86 -19.10
N THR A 212 -5.10 -7.66 -18.05
CA THR A 212 -4.64 -9.07 -18.13
C THR A 212 -5.46 -9.90 -19.13
N LYS A 213 -6.78 -9.68 -19.17
CA LYS A 213 -7.67 -10.44 -20.06
C LYS A 213 -7.56 -9.98 -21.51
N ILE A 214 -7.34 -8.69 -21.75
CA ILE A 214 -7.11 -8.14 -23.10
C ILE A 214 -5.80 -8.69 -23.66
N ASP A 215 -4.71 -8.67 -22.88
CA ASP A 215 -3.42 -9.22 -23.30
C ASP A 215 -3.53 -10.71 -23.67
N LEU A 216 -4.25 -11.50 -22.86
CA LEU A 216 -4.53 -12.92 -23.16
C LEU A 216 -5.36 -13.13 -24.44
N LEU A 217 -6.28 -12.21 -24.74
CA LEU A 217 -7.09 -12.29 -25.96
C LEU A 217 -6.27 -11.90 -27.19
N LEU A 218 -5.41 -10.89 -27.08
CA LEU A 218 -4.49 -10.49 -28.14
C LEU A 218 -3.50 -11.62 -28.46
N GLU A 219 -2.92 -12.26 -27.43
CA GLU A 219 -2.03 -13.41 -27.60
C GLU A 219 -2.76 -14.59 -28.28
N LYS A 220 -4.04 -14.82 -27.97
CA LYS A 220 -4.85 -15.85 -28.65
C LYS A 220 -5.13 -15.50 -30.11
N LEU A 221 -5.39 -14.24 -30.42
CA LEU A 221 -5.63 -13.79 -31.80
C LEU A 221 -4.38 -13.92 -32.66
N GLU A 222 -3.21 -13.51 -32.16
CA GLU A 222 -1.93 -13.69 -32.86
C GLU A 222 -1.65 -15.17 -33.16
N ASN A 223 -1.87 -16.05 -32.18
CA ASN A 223 -1.72 -17.50 -32.39
C ASN A 223 -2.69 -18.03 -33.44
N GLN A 224 -3.94 -17.56 -33.49
CA GLN A 224 -4.90 -17.96 -34.52
C GLN A 224 -4.48 -17.49 -35.91
N GLU A 225 -4.01 -16.25 -36.04
CA GLU A 225 -3.52 -15.70 -37.31
C GLU A 225 -2.31 -16.50 -37.83
N GLN A 226 -1.39 -16.88 -36.95
CA GLN A 226 -0.24 -17.70 -37.30
C GLN A 226 -0.63 -19.11 -37.78
N VAL A 227 -1.59 -19.76 -37.12
CA VAL A 227 -2.12 -21.07 -37.53
C VAL A 227 -2.84 -20.99 -38.88
N LEU A 228 -3.62 -19.93 -39.12
CA LEU A 228 -4.28 -19.72 -40.41
C LEU A 228 -3.27 -19.52 -41.54
N LYS A 229 -2.19 -18.79 -41.29
CA LYS A 229 -1.11 -18.60 -42.26
C LYS A 229 -0.40 -19.92 -42.59
N GLU A 230 -0.09 -20.73 -41.58
CA GLU A 230 0.46 -22.07 -41.80
C GLU A 230 -0.47 -22.99 -42.60
N LEU A 231 -1.78 -22.89 -42.37
CA LEU A 231 -2.76 -23.70 -43.10
C LEU A 231 -2.86 -23.24 -44.57
N SER A 232 -2.84 -21.93 -44.82
CA SER A 232 -2.77 -21.35 -46.16
C SER A 232 -1.53 -21.82 -46.92
N ASP A 233 -0.35 -21.72 -46.30
CA ASP A 233 0.92 -22.16 -46.90
C ASP A 233 0.94 -23.66 -47.21
N LYS A 234 0.24 -24.50 -46.42
CA LYS A 234 0.09 -25.93 -46.69
C LYS A 234 -0.88 -26.21 -47.84
N LEU A 235 -1.98 -25.46 -47.93
CA LEU A 235 -2.95 -25.57 -49.03
C LEU A 235 -2.30 -25.22 -50.36
N ASP A 236 -1.54 -24.11 -50.42
CA ASP A 236 -0.83 -23.70 -51.64
C ASP A 236 0.19 -24.76 -52.10
N LYS A 237 0.89 -25.39 -51.16
CA LYS A 237 1.79 -26.51 -51.47
C LYS A 237 1.07 -27.76 -51.98
N MET A 238 -0.15 -28.02 -51.53
CA MET A 238 -0.93 -29.17 -52.00
C MET A 238 -1.50 -28.92 -53.40
N THR A 239 -1.98 -27.71 -53.70
CA THR A 239 -2.47 -27.35 -55.03
C THR A 239 -1.36 -27.32 -56.09
N GLU A 240 -0.11 -26.98 -55.73
CA GLU A 240 1.03 -27.12 -56.65
C GLU A 240 1.37 -28.59 -56.98
N ILE A 241 1.06 -29.54 -56.08
CA ILE A 241 1.36 -30.96 -56.28
C ILE A 241 0.30 -31.66 -57.14
N ASP A 242 -0.98 -31.31 -57.01
CA ASP A 242 -2.08 -31.88 -57.80
C ASP A 242 -2.21 -31.26 -59.22
N GLY A 243 -1.53 -30.14 -59.48
CA GLY A 243 -1.55 -29.43 -60.77
C GLY A 243 -0.57 -29.95 -61.84
N ASN A 244 0.11 -31.07 -61.59
CA ASN A 244 1.17 -31.64 -62.43
C ASN A 244 0.89 -33.11 -62.74
#